data_AF-A0A817TRU6-F1
#
_entry.id   AF-A0A817TRU6-F1
#
_cell.length_a   1.000
_cell.length_b   1.000
_cell.length_c   1.000
_cell.angle_alpha   90.00
_cell.angle_beta   90.00
_cell.angle_gamma   90.00
#
_symmetry.space_group_name_H-M   'P 1'
#
loop_
_entity.id
_entity.type
_entity.pdbx_description
1 polymer ?
#
loop_
_entity_poly.entity_id
_entity_poly.type
_entity_poly.pdbx_seq_one_letter_code
_entity_poly.pdbx_strand_id
1 'polypeptide(L)'
;MQEKVLEHMIRTGAYRFIMELNVTDQHYFEIIFNSIDHHITDKLNNLCHDKLISYSQWEKLNANRSTNRLDTLYFLPDTRRENVPFHPMIQTHHRLTINLSRFLIRLLQPIYDHVTFSKTFNTGVDVITALEEYNKKGLLRSNTLFVALHIHDLSTLIPHEHMYTTLQRFLCQYLFDREIEGLTLPTILDLVRLVVENQYILCENKFYQQIQGGACNAPLTMLLTNIFIYYWQQELMATLNVQNEIFGRCFDEIFFTWNESQERLHDLLHTMNRYQPEIQITLVANDHINYLDLHIQQHKGDLKIQVAHDLHIEPYSLPYVFGHPRNQYHTLLRAALLRATRCCTNVADFANELQHIQLSFQYNRFTNDFIIDKIQLYFEEFSTPTLKIHCGEQYYDQSLSNNLRRNVSKYNRRRKFAKIRRCRQFINQHCRHPDNQDKSSLV
;
A
#
# COMPACT_ATOMS: atom_id res chain seq x y z
N MET A 1 5.31 -25.94 -8.64
CA MET A 1 5.86 -24.60 -8.25
C MET A 1 6.67 -24.02 -9.39
N GLN A 2 7.74 -24.68 -9.85
CA GLN A 2 8.59 -24.21 -10.96
C GLN A 2 7.81 -23.85 -12.24
N GLU A 3 6.84 -24.67 -12.63
CA GLU A 3 5.96 -24.39 -13.78
C GLU A 3 5.16 -23.09 -13.60
N LYS A 4 4.62 -22.85 -12.38
CA LYS A 4 3.88 -21.62 -12.05
C LYS A 4 4.78 -20.38 -12.02
N VAL A 5 6.03 -20.54 -11.61
CA VAL A 5 7.05 -19.46 -11.68
C VAL A 5 7.31 -19.08 -13.13
N LEU A 6 7.53 -20.09 -13.99
CA LEU A 6 7.76 -19.88 -15.41
C LEU A 6 6.53 -19.26 -16.10
N GLU A 7 5.32 -19.76 -15.82
CA GLU A 7 4.06 -19.16 -16.28
C GLU A 7 3.96 -17.68 -15.90
N HIS A 8 4.29 -17.32 -14.65
CA HIS A 8 4.29 -15.92 -14.22
C HIS A 8 5.30 -15.06 -14.98
N MET A 9 6.54 -15.55 -15.14
CA MET A 9 7.58 -14.83 -15.87
C MET A 9 7.24 -14.65 -17.35
N ILE A 10 6.68 -15.67 -18.00
CA ILE A 10 6.23 -15.61 -19.40
C ILE A 10 5.05 -14.66 -19.53
N ARG A 11 4.04 -14.78 -18.66
CA ARG A 11 2.82 -13.95 -18.71
C ARG A 11 3.13 -12.47 -18.51
N THR A 12 4.05 -12.14 -17.61
CA THR A 12 4.42 -10.74 -17.35
C THR A 12 5.42 -10.18 -18.35
N GLY A 13 6.23 -11.04 -18.99
CA GLY A 13 7.31 -10.59 -19.88
C GLY A 13 8.39 -9.74 -19.20
N ALA A 14 8.38 -9.67 -17.86
CA ALA A 14 9.14 -8.68 -17.11
C ALA A 14 10.63 -9.05 -16.92
N TYR A 15 11.00 -10.31 -17.17
CA TYR A 15 12.31 -10.85 -16.81
C TYR A 15 13.06 -11.35 -18.03
N ARG A 16 14.22 -10.73 -18.30
CA ARG A 16 15.16 -11.16 -19.33
C ARG A 16 16.21 -12.08 -18.71
N PHE A 17 16.26 -13.32 -19.19
CA PHE A 17 17.30 -14.28 -18.79
C PHE A 17 18.68 -13.79 -19.24
N ILE A 18 19.67 -13.89 -18.34
CA ILE A 18 21.07 -13.57 -18.62
C ILE A 18 21.89 -14.85 -18.65
N MET A 19 21.89 -15.60 -17.54
CA MET A 19 22.69 -16.82 -17.39
C MET A 19 22.16 -17.71 -16.27
N GLU A 20 22.58 -18.97 -16.28
CA GLU A 20 22.41 -19.91 -15.18
C GLU A 20 23.68 -19.93 -14.33
N LEU A 21 23.53 -19.96 -13.00
CA LEU A 21 24.65 -19.99 -12.06
C LEU A 21 24.98 -21.43 -11.69
N ASN A 22 25.93 -22.02 -12.42
CA ASN A 22 26.55 -23.28 -12.01
C ASN A 22 27.88 -23.02 -11.31
N VAL A 23 28.43 -24.02 -10.61
CA VAL A 23 29.70 -23.92 -9.86
C VAL A 23 30.87 -23.49 -10.76
N THR A 24 30.81 -23.76 -12.06
CA THR A 24 31.81 -23.35 -13.07
C THR A 24 31.67 -21.91 -13.54
N ASP A 25 30.50 -21.28 -13.34
CA ASP A 25 30.13 -20.02 -13.99
C ASP A 25 30.31 -18.80 -13.07
N GLN A 26 30.86 -19.02 -11.86
CA GLN A 26 31.11 -17.96 -10.87
C GLN A 26 32.00 -16.84 -11.42
N HIS A 27 33.00 -17.17 -12.23
CA HIS A 27 33.88 -16.17 -12.85
C HIS A 27 33.13 -15.27 -13.85
N TYR A 28 32.27 -15.86 -14.69
CA TYR A 28 31.45 -15.11 -15.65
C TYR A 28 30.44 -14.22 -14.94
N PHE A 29 29.84 -14.74 -13.87
CA PHE A 29 28.96 -13.96 -13.02
C PHE A 29 29.67 -12.72 -12.42
N GLU A 30 30.88 -12.90 -11.87
CA GLU A 30 31.67 -11.80 -11.32
C GLU A 30 32.02 -10.75 -12.39
N ILE A 31 32.35 -11.16 -13.62
CA ILE A 31 32.61 -10.25 -14.73
C ILE A 31 31.37 -9.40 -15.04
N ILE A 32 30.20 -10.03 -15.20
CA ILE A 32 28.95 -9.33 -15.51
C ILE A 32 28.60 -8.38 -14.37
N PHE A 33 28.67 -8.85 -13.13
CA PHE A 33 28.36 -8.05 -11.95
C PHE A 33 29.28 -6.83 -11.82
N ASN A 34 30.59 -7.01 -12.02
CA ASN A 34 31.56 -5.91 -12.02
C ASN A 34 31.32 -4.93 -13.17
N SER A 35 30.91 -5.41 -14.35
CA SER A 35 30.56 -4.54 -15.48
C SER A 35 29.35 -3.66 -15.17
N ILE A 36 28.33 -4.20 -14.49
CA ILE A 36 27.14 -3.45 -14.08
C ILE A 36 27.53 -2.39 -13.04
N ASP A 37 28.30 -2.78 -12.03
CA ASP A 37 28.77 -1.87 -10.99
C ASP A 37 29.63 -0.73 -11.56
N HIS A 38 30.52 -1.04 -12.51
CA HIS A 38 31.32 -0.05 -13.21
C HIS A 38 30.44 0.91 -14.02
N HIS A 39 29.44 0.39 -14.76
CA HIS A 39 28.49 1.23 -15.50
C HIS A 39 27.75 2.22 -14.59
N ILE A 40 27.25 1.76 -13.44
CA ILE A 40 26.56 2.62 -12.46
C ILE A 40 27.52 3.68 -11.90
N THR A 41 28.73 3.25 -11.51
CA THR A 41 29.76 4.12 -10.95
C THR A 41 30.17 5.21 -11.94
N ASP A 42 30.40 4.85 -13.21
CA ASP A 42 30.79 5.78 -14.27
C ASP A 42 29.71 6.81 -14.54
N LYS A 43 28.44 6.39 -14.56
CA LYS A 43 27.32 7.33 -14.68
C LYS A 43 27.30 8.33 -13.52
N LEU A 44 27.49 7.88 -12.28
CA LEU A 44 27.56 8.80 -11.13
C LEU A 44 28.77 9.72 -11.18
N ASN A 45 29.93 9.21 -11.61
CA ASN A 45 31.14 10.01 -11.79
C ASN A 45 30.93 11.13 -12.81
N ASN A 46 30.32 10.82 -13.96
CA ASN A 46 30.01 11.81 -14.98
C ASN A 46 29.04 12.87 -14.47
N LEU A 47 27.96 12.47 -13.77
CA LEU A 47 27.02 13.42 -13.16
C LEU A 47 27.71 14.34 -12.15
N CYS A 48 28.68 13.83 -11.38
CA CYS A 48 29.43 14.63 -10.42
C CYS A 48 30.42 15.57 -11.11
N HIS A 49 31.14 15.09 -12.13
CA HIS A 49 32.07 15.87 -12.93
C HIS A 49 31.36 17.05 -13.61
N ASP A 50 30.18 16.79 -14.17
CA ASP A 50 29.36 17.79 -14.85
C ASP A 50 28.59 18.71 -13.88
N LYS A 51 28.84 18.56 -12.57
CA LYS A 51 28.22 19.34 -11.48
C LYS A 51 26.69 19.23 -11.43
N LEU A 52 26.13 18.17 -11.99
CA LEU A 52 24.70 17.84 -11.92
C LEU A 52 24.33 17.23 -10.56
N ILE A 53 25.30 16.64 -9.87
CA ILE A 53 25.23 16.26 -8.46
C ILE A 53 26.44 16.83 -7.71
N SER A 54 26.26 17.16 -6.44
CA SER A 54 27.37 17.58 -5.57
C SER A 54 28.24 16.39 -5.15
N TYR A 55 29.49 16.65 -4.75
CA TYR A 55 30.39 15.62 -4.23
C TYR A 55 29.81 14.86 -3.02
N SER A 56 29.16 15.56 -2.09
CA SER A 56 28.51 14.93 -0.93
C SER A 56 27.31 14.06 -1.33
N GLN A 57 26.59 14.42 -2.39
CA GLN A 57 25.55 13.54 -2.95
C GLN A 57 26.20 12.32 -3.58
N TRP A 58 27.19 12.50 -4.47
CA TRP A 58 27.92 11.41 -5.11
C TRP A 58 28.45 10.38 -4.11
N GLU A 59 29.07 10.83 -3.02
CA GLU A 59 29.59 9.96 -1.95
C GLU A 59 28.47 9.10 -1.32
N LYS A 60 27.30 9.70 -1.07
CA LYS A 60 26.14 9.00 -0.50
C LYS A 60 25.45 8.08 -1.49
N LEU A 61 25.54 8.36 -2.79
CA LEU A 61 24.87 7.61 -3.85
C LEU A 61 25.60 6.31 -4.19
N ASN A 62 26.93 6.29 -4.06
CA ASN A 62 27.73 5.09 -4.30
C ASN A 62 27.44 4.00 -3.26
N ALA A 63 27.29 2.76 -3.72
CA ALA A 63 27.11 1.61 -2.86
C ALA A 63 28.47 1.02 -2.44
N ASN A 64 28.54 0.44 -1.23
CA ASN A 64 29.73 -0.28 -0.80
C ASN A 64 29.76 -1.68 -1.42
N ARG A 65 30.71 -1.88 -2.35
CA ARG A 65 30.95 -3.15 -3.06
C ARG A 65 31.04 -4.36 -2.13
N SER A 66 31.70 -4.23 -0.99
CA SER A 66 31.93 -5.34 -0.05
C SER A 66 30.65 -5.87 0.62
N THR A 67 29.57 -5.09 0.59
CA THR A 67 28.29 -5.47 1.21
C THR A 67 27.25 -5.92 0.19
N ASN A 68 27.57 -5.85 -1.11
CA ASN A 68 26.57 -6.03 -2.15
C ASN A 68 26.10 -7.48 -2.26
N ARG A 69 24.79 -7.66 -2.41
CA ARG A 69 24.12 -8.95 -2.54
C ARG A 69 22.98 -8.82 -3.52
N LEU A 70 22.72 -9.89 -4.29
CA LEU A 70 21.66 -9.92 -5.28
C LEU A 70 20.30 -10.10 -4.63
N ASP A 71 19.31 -9.44 -5.21
CA ASP A 71 17.91 -9.63 -4.86
C ASP A 71 17.46 -11.04 -5.30
N THR A 72 16.67 -11.73 -4.48
CA THR A 72 16.19 -13.09 -4.80
C THR A 72 14.67 -13.09 -4.97
N LEU A 73 14.18 -13.52 -6.13
CA LEU A 73 12.76 -13.72 -6.41
C LEU A 73 12.34 -15.11 -5.95
N TYR A 74 11.34 -15.14 -5.08
CA TYR A 74 10.68 -16.35 -4.59
C TYR A 74 9.16 -16.16 -4.61
N PHE A 75 8.42 -17.23 -4.39
CA PHE A 75 6.97 -17.24 -4.52
C PHE A 75 6.32 -17.76 -3.25
N LEU A 76 5.37 -17.00 -2.70
CA LEU A 76 4.60 -17.40 -1.52
C LEU A 76 3.19 -17.79 -1.92
N PRO A 77 2.53 -18.74 -1.23
CA PRO A 77 1.11 -19.02 -1.46
C PRO A 77 0.26 -17.75 -1.32
N ASP A 78 -0.64 -17.50 -2.26
CA ASP A 78 -1.63 -16.41 -2.22
C ASP A 78 -3.03 -17.01 -2.08
N THR A 79 -3.61 -16.95 -0.89
CA THR A 79 -4.95 -17.46 -0.60
C THR A 79 -6.06 -16.58 -1.15
N ARG A 80 -5.74 -15.38 -1.66
CA ARG A 80 -6.71 -14.42 -2.20
C ARG A 80 -7.02 -14.66 -3.67
N ARG A 81 -6.29 -15.53 -4.36
CA ARG A 81 -6.39 -15.74 -5.82
C ARG A 81 -6.67 -17.21 -6.14
N GLU A 82 -7.84 -17.49 -6.70
CA GLU A 82 -8.21 -18.86 -7.11
C GLU A 82 -7.31 -19.40 -8.25
N ASN A 83 -6.89 -18.54 -9.19
CA ASN A 83 -6.19 -18.96 -10.42
C ASN A 83 -4.66 -18.84 -10.37
N VAL A 84 -4.12 -18.03 -9.47
CA VAL A 84 -2.67 -17.88 -9.28
C VAL A 84 -2.37 -18.10 -7.80
N PRO A 85 -2.15 -19.35 -7.36
CA PRO A 85 -1.97 -19.65 -5.94
C PRO A 85 -0.65 -19.13 -5.39
N PHE A 86 0.15 -18.39 -6.16
CA PHE A 86 1.47 -17.92 -5.75
C PHE A 86 1.70 -16.44 -6.08
N HIS A 87 2.12 -15.66 -5.10
CA HIS A 87 2.50 -14.26 -5.23
C HIS A 87 4.03 -14.12 -5.32
N PRO A 88 4.56 -13.40 -6.33
CA PRO A 88 5.99 -13.12 -6.43
C PRO A 88 6.44 -12.17 -5.33
N MET A 89 7.51 -12.55 -4.62
CA MET A 89 8.14 -11.76 -3.58
C MET A 89 9.62 -11.65 -3.85
N ILE A 90 10.19 -10.46 -3.65
CA ILE A 90 11.63 -10.25 -3.80
C ILE A 90 12.26 -10.06 -2.44
N GLN A 91 13.21 -10.92 -2.08
CA GLN A 91 14.06 -10.70 -0.94
C GLN A 91 15.08 -9.64 -1.36
N THR A 92 14.87 -8.43 -0.87
CA THR A 92 15.78 -7.32 -1.17
C THR A 92 17.02 -7.41 -0.30
N HIS A 93 18.18 -7.27 -0.93
CA HIS A 93 19.45 -7.19 -0.26
C HIS A 93 20.15 -5.85 -0.55
N HIS A 94 21.41 -5.70 -0.13
CA HIS A 94 22.22 -4.55 -0.48
C HIS A 94 22.57 -4.58 -1.98
N ARG A 95 21.65 -4.15 -2.83
CA ARG A 95 21.86 -4.06 -4.29
C ARG A 95 22.73 -2.87 -4.68
N LEU A 96 23.30 -2.92 -5.89
CA LEU A 96 24.16 -1.87 -6.46
C LEU A 96 23.51 -0.47 -6.43
N THR A 97 22.19 -0.42 -6.57
CA THR A 97 21.41 0.82 -6.65
C THR A 97 20.67 1.17 -5.36
N ILE A 98 20.98 0.53 -4.23
CA ILE A 98 20.19 0.68 -2.98
C ILE A 98 20.27 2.10 -2.42
N ASN A 99 21.45 2.71 -2.45
CA ASN A 99 21.67 4.06 -1.94
C ASN A 99 20.99 5.11 -2.82
N LEU A 100 21.08 4.96 -4.14
CA LEU A 100 20.30 5.72 -5.13
C LEU A 100 18.80 5.63 -4.87
N SER A 101 18.28 4.40 -4.73
CA SER A 101 16.85 4.17 -4.48
C SER A 101 16.37 4.84 -3.19
N ARG A 102 17.13 4.73 -2.09
CA ARG A 102 16.81 5.40 -0.81
C ARG A 102 16.86 6.91 -0.93
N PHE A 103 17.87 7.44 -1.62
CA PHE A 103 18.04 8.86 -1.84
C PHE A 103 16.86 9.44 -2.65
N LEU A 104 16.47 8.80 -3.75
CA LEU A 104 15.34 9.21 -4.58
C LEU A 104 14.02 9.12 -3.82
N ILE A 105 13.80 8.07 -3.02
CA ILE A 105 12.58 7.95 -2.19
C ILE A 105 12.46 9.08 -1.18
N ARG A 106 13.57 9.44 -0.51
CA ARG A 106 13.59 10.56 0.43
C ARG A 106 13.13 11.87 -0.23
N LEU A 107 13.48 12.07 -1.50
CA LEU A 107 13.13 13.27 -2.25
C LEU A 107 11.69 13.23 -2.79
N LEU A 108 11.29 12.11 -3.38
CA LEU A 108 10.09 12.03 -4.21
C LEU A 108 8.83 11.57 -3.45
N GLN A 109 8.97 10.68 -2.47
CA GLN A 109 7.83 10.16 -1.70
C GLN A 109 7.03 11.27 -0.99
N PRO A 110 7.67 12.26 -0.32
CA PRO A 110 6.92 13.33 0.34
C PRO A 110 6.06 14.17 -0.61
N ILE A 111 6.52 14.37 -1.86
CA ILE A 111 5.76 15.09 -2.88
C ILE A 111 4.53 14.27 -3.27
N TYR A 112 4.73 12.99 -3.54
CA TYR A 112 3.63 12.07 -3.86
C TYR A 112 2.59 12.00 -2.75
N ASP A 113 3.02 11.75 -1.52
CA ASP A 113 2.15 11.66 -0.35
C ASP A 113 1.35 12.95 -0.13
N HIS A 114 1.95 14.11 -0.43
CA HIS A 114 1.26 15.39 -0.33
C HIS A 114 0.13 15.53 -1.35
N VAL A 115 0.40 15.20 -2.61
CA VAL A 115 -0.56 15.33 -3.73
C VAL A 115 -1.70 14.32 -3.63
N THR A 116 -1.41 13.12 -3.15
CA THR A 116 -2.39 12.00 -3.14
C THR A 116 -3.04 11.75 -1.79
N PHE A 117 -2.76 12.59 -0.79
CA PHE A 117 -3.24 12.42 0.58
C PHE A 117 -4.75 12.23 0.69
N SER A 118 -5.55 13.04 -0.03
CA SER A 118 -7.01 12.98 -0.01
C SER A 118 -7.58 11.79 -0.79
N LYS A 119 -6.76 11.12 -1.61
CA LYS A 119 -7.14 10.06 -2.54
C LYS A 119 -6.70 8.67 -2.07
N THR A 120 -6.07 8.60 -0.88
CA THR A 120 -5.42 7.39 -0.37
C THR A 120 -6.07 6.95 0.93
N PHE A 121 -6.54 5.70 0.97
CA PHE A 121 -6.96 5.03 2.19
C PHE A 121 -5.79 4.28 2.79
N ASN A 122 -5.31 4.75 3.95
CA ASN A 122 -4.18 4.13 4.63
C ASN A 122 -4.65 3.09 5.65
N THR A 123 -5.89 3.20 6.11
CA THR A 123 -6.47 2.31 7.11
C THR A 123 -7.98 2.19 6.90
N GLY A 124 -8.61 1.13 7.41
CA GLY A 124 -10.07 1.01 7.43
C GLY A 124 -10.79 2.20 8.10
N VAL A 125 -10.13 2.95 9.01
CA VAL A 125 -10.73 4.18 9.56
C VAL A 125 -10.93 5.28 8.52
N ASP A 126 -10.04 5.39 7.53
CA ASP A 126 -10.23 6.38 6.46
C ASP A 126 -11.48 6.01 5.65
N VAL A 127 -11.70 4.72 5.37
CA VAL A 127 -12.90 4.18 4.69
C VAL A 127 -14.17 4.44 5.50
N ILE A 128 -14.17 4.10 6.78
CA ILE A 128 -15.32 4.31 7.68
C ILE A 128 -15.67 5.78 7.77
N THR A 129 -14.68 6.66 7.89
CA THR A 129 -14.92 8.11 7.96
C THR A 129 -15.58 8.61 6.68
N ALA A 130 -15.08 8.18 5.52
CA ALA A 130 -15.65 8.53 4.23
C ALA A 130 -17.10 8.04 4.08
N LEU A 131 -17.38 6.77 4.46
CA LEU A 131 -18.72 6.18 4.39
C LEU A 131 -19.71 6.84 5.35
N GLU A 132 -19.28 7.15 6.59
CA GLU A 132 -20.14 7.86 7.54
C GLU A 132 -20.47 9.27 7.06
N GLU A 133 -19.50 9.98 6.46
CA GLU A 133 -19.74 11.31 5.88
C GLU A 133 -20.66 11.24 4.66
N TYR A 134 -20.47 10.24 3.81
CA TYR A 134 -21.31 9.98 2.65
C TYR A 134 -22.75 9.65 3.04
N ASN A 135 -22.94 8.80 4.06
CA ASN A 135 -24.25 8.48 4.61
C ASN A 135 -24.92 9.71 5.25
N LYS A 136 -24.17 10.50 6.04
CA LYS A 136 -24.68 11.76 6.63
C LYS A 136 -25.16 12.78 5.60
N LYS A 137 -24.58 12.77 4.40
CA LYS A 137 -25.01 13.63 3.27
C LYS A 137 -26.24 13.09 2.54
N GLY A 138 -26.78 11.93 2.93
CA GLY A 138 -27.93 11.30 2.27
C GLY A 138 -27.58 10.72 0.90
N LEU A 139 -26.29 10.44 0.64
CA LEU A 139 -25.83 9.91 -0.65
C LEU A 139 -25.92 8.38 -0.72
N LEU A 140 -25.97 7.70 0.43
CA LEU A 140 -26.19 6.27 0.50
C LEU A 140 -27.65 5.93 0.20
N ARG A 141 -27.86 5.14 -0.85
CA ARG A 141 -29.15 4.69 -1.36
C ARG A 141 -29.31 3.19 -1.17
N SER A 142 -30.54 2.70 -1.24
CA SER A 142 -30.84 1.26 -1.18
C SER A 142 -30.26 0.47 -2.35
N ASN A 143 -29.88 1.13 -3.44
CA ASN A 143 -29.23 0.55 -4.61
C ASN A 143 -27.73 0.91 -4.72
N THR A 144 -27.13 1.54 -3.70
CA THR A 144 -25.70 1.83 -3.73
C THR A 144 -24.90 0.53 -3.74
N LEU A 145 -23.98 0.43 -4.69
CA LEU A 145 -22.99 -0.62 -4.76
C LEU A 145 -21.69 -0.13 -4.12
N PHE A 146 -21.05 -1.01 -3.35
CA PHE A 146 -19.66 -0.88 -2.98
C PHE A 146 -18.81 -1.61 -4.01
N VAL A 147 -17.81 -0.92 -4.52
CA VAL A 147 -16.98 -1.40 -5.60
C VAL A 147 -15.53 -1.49 -5.14
N ALA A 148 -14.93 -2.67 -5.30
CA ALA A 148 -13.48 -2.84 -5.22
C ALA A 148 -12.92 -3.24 -6.59
N LEU A 149 -11.88 -2.54 -7.01
CA LEU A 149 -11.05 -2.89 -8.16
C LEU A 149 -9.70 -3.38 -7.66
N HIS A 150 -9.36 -4.61 -8.02
CA HIS A 150 -8.04 -5.17 -7.78
C HIS A 150 -7.19 -5.07 -9.05
N ILE A 151 -6.03 -4.43 -8.98
CA ILE A 151 -5.09 -4.32 -10.10
C ILE A 151 -4.05 -5.44 -10.02
N HIS A 152 -4.01 -6.31 -11.02
CA HIS A 152 -3.08 -7.44 -11.04
C HIS A 152 -1.67 -7.04 -11.42
N ASP A 153 -0.69 -7.67 -10.77
CA ASP A 153 0.74 -7.62 -11.14
C ASP A 153 1.28 -6.20 -11.38
N LEU A 154 0.73 -5.28 -10.59
CA LEU A 154 0.87 -3.84 -10.76
C LEU A 154 2.34 -3.40 -10.86
N SER A 155 3.21 -4.00 -10.05
CA SER A 155 4.64 -3.68 -10.04
C SER A 155 5.43 -4.27 -11.19
N THR A 156 4.95 -5.32 -11.88
CA THR A 156 5.70 -6.04 -12.92
C THR A 156 5.22 -5.72 -14.33
N LEU A 157 4.01 -5.17 -14.51
CA LEU A 157 3.41 -4.97 -15.83
C LEU A 157 3.62 -3.57 -16.43
N ILE A 158 4.15 -2.59 -15.69
CA ILE A 158 4.29 -1.22 -16.22
C ILE A 158 5.64 -1.07 -16.94
N PRO A 159 5.68 -0.77 -18.25
CA PRO A 159 6.94 -0.51 -18.96
C PRO A 159 7.72 0.65 -18.35
N HIS A 160 9.05 0.55 -18.35
CA HIS A 160 9.94 1.56 -17.77
C HIS A 160 9.70 2.96 -18.39
N GLU A 161 9.49 3.03 -19.70
CA GLU A 161 9.14 4.28 -20.41
C GLU A 161 7.90 4.97 -19.85
N HIS A 162 6.87 4.20 -19.48
CA HIS A 162 5.67 4.76 -18.87
C HIS A 162 5.94 5.24 -17.44
N MET A 163 6.77 4.55 -16.67
CA MET A 163 7.21 5.04 -15.34
C MET A 163 7.95 6.37 -15.45
N TYR A 164 8.86 6.51 -16.42
CA TYR A 164 9.62 7.74 -16.62
C TYR A 164 8.72 8.89 -17.07
N THR A 165 7.87 8.65 -18.07
CA THR A 165 6.99 9.68 -18.63
C THR A 165 5.97 10.17 -17.60
N THR A 166 5.40 9.26 -16.80
CA THR A 166 4.46 9.64 -15.75
C THR A 166 5.15 10.33 -14.57
N LEU A 167 6.36 9.91 -14.18
CA LEU A 167 7.15 10.63 -13.18
C LEU A 167 7.51 12.05 -13.67
N GLN A 168 7.97 12.18 -14.91
CA GLN A 168 8.29 13.48 -15.49
C GLN A 168 7.06 14.40 -15.49
N ARG A 169 5.91 13.89 -15.94
CA ARG A 169 4.64 14.63 -15.89
C ARG A 169 4.30 15.06 -14.45
N PHE A 170 4.43 14.15 -13.50
CA PHE A 170 4.16 14.39 -12.08
C PHE A 170 5.03 15.51 -11.51
N LEU A 171 6.33 15.44 -11.72
CA LEU A 171 7.25 16.45 -11.21
C LEU A 171 7.09 17.78 -11.93
N CYS A 172 6.85 17.81 -13.24
CA CYS A 172 6.52 19.05 -13.96
C CYS A 172 5.29 19.76 -13.39
N GLN A 173 4.31 19.00 -12.89
CA GLN A 173 3.07 19.54 -12.36
C GLN A 173 3.21 20.03 -10.91
N TYR A 174 3.90 19.26 -10.06
CA TYR A 174 3.86 19.45 -8.61
C TYR A 174 5.18 19.89 -7.95
N LEU A 175 6.31 19.74 -8.63
CA LEU A 175 7.61 20.20 -8.11
C LEU A 175 7.79 21.70 -8.38
N PHE A 176 8.07 22.47 -7.33
CA PHE A 176 8.39 23.89 -7.44
C PHE A 176 9.75 24.07 -8.13
N ASP A 177 9.87 25.03 -9.06
CA ASP A 177 11.06 25.32 -9.88
C ASP A 177 11.71 24.14 -10.62
N ARG A 178 11.06 22.96 -10.65
CA ARG A 178 11.56 21.73 -11.27
C ARG A 178 12.95 21.30 -10.74
N GLU A 179 13.25 21.66 -9.49
CA GLU A 179 14.50 21.36 -8.83
C GLU A 179 14.26 20.93 -7.38
N ILE A 180 15.07 20.00 -6.87
CA ILE A 180 15.05 19.61 -5.45
C ILE A 180 16.45 19.29 -4.92
N GLU A 181 16.84 19.90 -3.80
CA GLU A 181 18.18 19.76 -3.23
C GLU A 181 19.34 19.94 -4.25
N GLY A 182 19.24 20.91 -5.17
CA GLY A 182 20.26 21.15 -6.19
C GLY A 182 20.14 20.27 -7.44
N LEU A 183 19.16 19.36 -7.50
CA LEU A 183 18.98 18.43 -8.61
C LEU A 183 17.89 18.90 -9.56
N THR A 184 18.26 19.10 -10.81
CA THR A 184 17.30 19.41 -11.88
C THR A 184 16.43 18.19 -12.20
N LEU A 185 15.22 18.44 -12.73
CA LEU A 185 14.32 17.38 -13.20
C LEU A 185 15.00 16.36 -14.14
N PRO A 186 15.77 16.76 -15.19
CA PRO A 186 16.52 15.79 -16.00
C PRO A 186 17.46 14.90 -15.18
N THR A 187 18.23 15.48 -14.25
CA THR A 187 19.13 14.71 -13.38
C THR A 187 18.38 13.68 -12.55
N ILE A 188 17.23 14.05 -11.98
CA ILE A 188 16.38 13.13 -11.20
C ILE A 188 15.90 11.96 -12.06
N LEU A 189 15.44 12.25 -13.28
CA LEU A 189 14.97 11.22 -14.22
C LEU A 189 16.10 10.27 -14.62
N ASP A 190 17.31 10.78 -14.85
CA ASP A 190 18.48 9.95 -15.17
C ASP A 190 18.89 9.05 -14.00
N LEU A 191 18.83 9.56 -12.75
CA LEU A 191 19.07 8.74 -11.57
C LEU A 191 18.00 7.66 -11.39
N VAL A 192 16.73 7.96 -11.69
CA VAL A 192 15.65 6.98 -11.64
C VAL A 192 15.83 5.91 -12.70
N ARG A 193 16.17 6.29 -13.95
CA ARG A 193 16.51 5.38 -15.04
C ARG A 193 17.63 4.42 -14.64
N LEU A 194 18.70 4.97 -14.08
CA LEU A 194 19.83 4.18 -13.61
C LEU A 194 19.42 3.11 -12.60
N VAL A 195 18.46 3.40 -11.72
CA VAL A 195 17.95 2.42 -10.74
C VAL A 195 17.05 1.37 -11.37
N VAL A 196 16.13 1.77 -12.25
CA VAL A 196 15.08 0.92 -12.80
C VAL A 196 15.62 -0.01 -13.90
N GLU A 197 16.58 0.45 -14.71
CA GLU A 197 17.22 -0.36 -15.75
C GLU A 197 18.25 -1.34 -15.20
N ASN A 198 18.79 -1.09 -13.99
CA ASN A 198 19.80 -1.93 -13.36
C ASN A 198 19.21 -2.76 -12.21
N GLN A 199 18.04 -3.35 -12.43
CA GLN A 199 17.41 -4.29 -11.52
C GLN A 199 17.72 -5.72 -11.95
N TYR A 200 18.49 -6.42 -11.12
CA TYR A 200 18.91 -7.78 -11.36
C TYR A 200 18.50 -8.68 -10.21
N ILE A 201 17.98 -9.85 -10.53
CA ILE A 201 17.42 -10.79 -9.56
C ILE A 201 17.90 -12.22 -9.82
N LEU A 202 17.94 -13.01 -8.76
CA LEU A 202 18.12 -14.46 -8.79
C LEU A 202 16.79 -15.16 -8.62
N CYS A 203 16.51 -16.16 -9.46
CA CYS A 203 15.38 -17.05 -9.28
C CYS A 203 15.82 -18.47 -9.67
N GLU A 204 15.72 -19.44 -8.76
CA GLU A 204 16.08 -20.84 -9.03
C GLU A 204 17.46 -21.01 -9.70
N ASN A 205 18.50 -20.37 -9.13
CA ASN A 205 19.88 -20.34 -9.66
C ASN A 205 20.06 -19.66 -11.03
N LYS A 206 19.03 -19.01 -11.57
CA LYS A 206 19.11 -18.26 -12.82
C LYS A 206 19.14 -16.78 -12.53
N PHE A 207 20.01 -16.07 -13.26
CA PHE A 207 20.20 -14.64 -13.16
C PHE A 207 19.40 -13.93 -14.25
N TYR A 208 18.55 -12.99 -13.84
CA TYR A 208 17.68 -12.24 -14.73
C TYR A 208 17.87 -10.74 -14.52
N GLN A 209 17.65 -9.98 -15.60
CA GLN A 209 17.39 -8.54 -15.51
C GLN A 209 15.90 -8.29 -15.61
N GLN A 210 15.39 -7.42 -14.75
CA GLN A 210 14.03 -6.94 -14.87
C GLN A 210 13.99 -5.80 -15.90
N ILE A 211 13.24 -6.02 -16.98
CA ILE A 211 13.17 -5.11 -18.14
C ILE A 211 11.85 -4.32 -18.20
N GLN A 212 10.91 -4.67 -17.32
CA GLN A 212 9.62 -4.03 -17.19
C GLN A 212 9.16 -4.13 -15.74
N GLY A 213 8.46 -3.11 -15.27
CA GLY A 213 8.11 -3.00 -13.88
C GLY A 213 9.33 -2.86 -12.97
N GLY A 214 9.20 -3.39 -11.76
CA GLY A 214 10.29 -3.59 -10.82
C GLY A 214 9.87 -4.54 -9.70
N ALA A 215 10.71 -4.63 -8.68
CA ALA A 215 10.40 -5.46 -7.53
C ALA A 215 9.19 -4.94 -6.74
N CYS A 216 8.22 -5.83 -6.44
CA CYS A 216 6.94 -5.49 -5.81
C CYS A 216 7.08 -4.77 -4.46
N ASN A 217 8.13 -5.07 -3.71
CA ASN A 217 8.44 -4.48 -2.41
C ASN A 217 9.59 -3.47 -2.45
N ALA A 218 10.11 -3.13 -3.63
CA ALA A 218 11.12 -2.08 -3.76
C ALA A 218 10.43 -0.71 -3.62
N PRO A 219 10.83 0.12 -2.62
CA PRO A 219 10.16 1.38 -2.36
C PRO A 219 10.05 2.30 -3.59
N LEU A 220 11.14 2.46 -4.36
CA LEU A 220 11.13 3.31 -5.56
C LEU A 220 10.18 2.77 -6.64
N THR A 221 10.21 1.47 -6.93
CA THR A 221 9.28 0.86 -7.88
C THR A 221 7.83 1.09 -7.46
N MET A 222 7.51 0.88 -6.17
CA MET A 222 6.17 1.13 -5.66
C MET A 222 5.76 2.60 -5.85
N LEU A 223 6.66 3.56 -5.58
CA LEU A 223 6.39 4.98 -5.80
C LEU A 223 6.10 5.30 -7.27
N LEU A 224 6.95 4.83 -8.20
CA LEU A 224 6.77 5.08 -9.63
C LEU A 224 5.46 4.48 -10.15
N THR A 225 5.15 3.28 -9.69
CA THR A 225 3.91 2.56 -10.00
C THR A 225 2.69 3.30 -9.45
N ASN A 226 2.79 3.82 -8.23
CA ASN A 226 1.75 4.63 -7.59
C ASN A 226 1.51 5.96 -8.33
N ILE A 227 2.55 6.56 -8.91
CA ILE A 227 2.46 7.75 -9.77
C ILE A 227 1.78 7.41 -11.10
N PHE A 228 2.12 6.27 -11.68
CA PHE A 228 1.47 5.80 -12.90
C PHE A 228 -0.04 5.60 -12.69
N ILE A 229 -0.43 4.87 -11.65
CA ILE A 229 -1.85 4.65 -11.31
C ILE A 229 -2.57 5.94 -10.95
N TYR A 230 -1.89 6.90 -10.33
CA TYR A 230 -2.45 8.22 -10.09
C TYR A 230 -2.95 8.91 -11.36
N TYR A 231 -2.29 8.73 -12.50
CA TYR A 231 -2.76 9.26 -13.78
C TYR A 231 -3.79 8.37 -14.46
N TRP A 232 -3.61 7.05 -14.41
CA TRP A 232 -4.55 6.11 -15.00
C TRP A 232 -5.96 6.23 -14.39
N GLN A 233 -6.06 6.44 -13.07
CA GLN A 233 -7.35 6.50 -12.38
C GLN A 233 -8.11 7.84 -12.54
N GLN A 234 -7.56 8.84 -13.26
CA GLN A 234 -8.14 10.20 -13.27
C GLN A 234 -9.54 10.25 -13.86
N GLU A 235 -9.82 9.45 -14.90
CA GLU A 235 -11.15 9.40 -15.53
C GLU A 235 -12.20 8.85 -14.55
N LEU A 236 -11.89 7.75 -13.86
CA LEU A 236 -12.72 7.22 -12.77
C LEU A 236 -12.97 8.29 -11.71
N MET A 237 -11.91 8.93 -11.24
CA MET A 237 -12.02 9.98 -10.21
C MET A 237 -12.89 11.15 -10.65
N ALA A 238 -12.76 11.60 -11.90
CA ALA A 238 -13.56 12.69 -12.43
C ALA A 238 -15.04 12.33 -12.46
N THR A 239 -15.39 11.13 -12.96
CA THR A 239 -16.77 10.62 -12.99
C THR A 239 -17.35 10.52 -11.58
N LEU A 240 -16.61 9.91 -10.64
CA LEU A 240 -17.06 9.74 -9.26
C LEU A 240 -17.25 11.08 -8.55
N ASN A 241 -16.36 12.05 -8.78
CA ASN A 241 -16.48 13.38 -8.18
C ASN A 241 -17.73 14.12 -8.66
N VAL A 242 -18.07 14.04 -9.95
CA VAL A 242 -19.32 14.60 -10.50
C VAL A 242 -20.55 13.97 -9.84
N GLN A 243 -20.47 12.68 -9.53
CA GLN A 243 -21.55 11.91 -8.90
C GLN A 243 -21.57 12.01 -7.37
N ASN A 244 -20.62 12.73 -6.76
CA ASN A 244 -20.40 12.80 -5.32
C ASN A 244 -20.12 11.43 -4.66
N GLU A 245 -19.54 10.50 -5.41
CA GLU A 245 -19.18 9.18 -4.92
C GLU A 245 -17.87 9.19 -4.12
N ILE A 246 -17.73 8.22 -3.21
CA ILE A 246 -16.48 8.00 -2.47
C ILE A 246 -15.43 7.49 -3.43
N PHE A 247 -14.18 7.92 -3.26
CA PHE A 247 -13.03 7.29 -3.90
C PHE A 247 -11.88 7.18 -2.91
N GLY A 248 -11.22 6.04 -2.87
CA GLY A 248 -9.91 5.92 -2.23
C GLY A 248 -9.15 4.69 -2.67
N ARG A 249 -7.84 4.82 -2.77
CA ARG A 249 -6.93 3.75 -3.17
C ARG A 249 -6.07 3.29 -1.99
N CYS A 250 -5.84 1.98 -1.89
CA CYS A 250 -4.85 1.37 -1.03
C CYS A 250 -4.00 0.41 -1.85
N PHE A 251 -2.73 0.77 -2.09
CA PHE A 251 -1.82 -0.01 -2.94
C PHE A 251 -2.44 -0.38 -4.31
N ASP A 252 -2.62 -1.67 -4.58
CA ASP A 252 -3.17 -2.24 -5.80
C ASP A 252 -4.71 -2.34 -5.81
N GLU A 253 -5.38 -1.89 -4.75
CA GLU A 253 -6.84 -1.91 -4.66
C GLU A 253 -7.45 -0.50 -4.64
N ILE A 254 -8.50 -0.28 -5.43
CA ILE A 254 -9.31 0.95 -5.43
C ILE A 254 -10.69 0.62 -4.88
N PHE A 255 -11.18 1.44 -3.94
CA PHE A 255 -12.53 1.37 -3.40
C PHE A 255 -13.33 2.61 -3.76
N PHE A 256 -14.59 2.42 -4.16
CA PHE A 256 -15.53 3.51 -4.37
C PHE A 256 -16.99 3.06 -4.18
N THR A 257 -17.88 4.03 -4.05
CA THR A 257 -19.34 3.82 -4.07
C THR A 257 -19.90 4.09 -5.47
N TRP A 258 -21.01 3.46 -5.82
CA TRP A 258 -21.63 3.62 -7.13
C TRP A 258 -23.15 3.53 -7.05
N ASN A 259 -23.85 4.57 -7.48
CA ASN A 259 -25.32 4.63 -7.48
C ASN A 259 -25.98 4.45 -8.86
N GLU A 260 -25.19 4.32 -9.92
CA GLU A 260 -25.66 4.12 -11.30
C GLU A 260 -25.78 2.63 -11.65
N SER A 261 -26.21 2.30 -12.86
CA SER A 261 -26.32 0.90 -13.30
C SER A 261 -24.95 0.21 -13.37
N GLN A 262 -24.95 -1.12 -13.19
CA GLN A 262 -23.75 -1.95 -13.42
C GLN A 262 -23.25 -1.86 -14.87
N GLU A 263 -24.14 -1.68 -15.85
CA GLU A 263 -23.77 -1.49 -17.26
C GLU A 263 -22.88 -0.25 -17.44
N ARG A 264 -23.27 0.90 -16.86
CA ARG A 264 -22.46 2.13 -16.90
C ARG A 264 -21.11 1.97 -16.21
N LEU A 265 -21.07 1.19 -15.12
CA LEU A 265 -19.82 0.86 -14.45
C LEU A 265 -18.89 0.07 -15.37
N HIS A 266 -19.42 -0.95 -16.04
CA HIS A 266 -18.65 -1.74 -17.01
C HIS A 266 -18.17 -0.90 -18.19
N ASP A 267 -18.99 -0.01 -18.72
CA ASP A 267 -18.62 0.90 -19.82
C ASP A 267 -17.47 1.85 -19.42
N LEU A 268 -17.54 2.42 -18.21
CA LEU A 268 -16.48 3.29 -17.68
C LEU A 268 -15.15 2.53 -17.57
N LEU A 269 -15.17 1.32 -16.99
CA LEU A 269 -13.98 0.50 -16.82
C LEU A 269 -13.42 0.00 -18.14
N HIS A 270 -14.29 -0.36 -19.09
CA HIS A 270 -13.89 -0.74 -20.44
C HIS A 270 -13.18 0.42 -21.15
N THR A 271 -13.68 1.65 -21.00
CA THR A 271 -13.06 2.85 -21.55
C THR A 271 -11.67 3.07 -20.95
N MET A 272 -11.52 2.95 -19.64
CA MET A 272 -10.23 3.08 -18.96
C MET A 272 -9.22 2.00 -19.39
N ASN A 273 -9.65 0.74 -19.50
CA ASN A 273 -8.80 -0.36 -19.91
C ASN A 273 -8.33 -0.21 -21.37
N ARG A 274 -9.13 0.42 -22.23
CA ARG A 274 -8.73 0.68 -23.62
C ARG A 274 -7.53 1.62 -23.73
N TYR A 275 -7.37 2.56 -22.80
CA TYR A 275 -6.22 3.47 -22.79
C TYR A 275 -4.93 2.80 -22.30
N GLN A 276 -5.03 1.73 -21.51
CA GLN A 276 -3.87 0.99 -21.01
C GLN A 276 -4.18 -0.51 -20.91
N PRO A 277 -4.13 -1.25 -22.02
CA PRO A 277 -4.54 -2.66 -22.08
C PRO A 277 -3.66 -3.60 -21.25
N GLU A 278 -2.46 -3.16 -20.85
CA GLU A 278 -1.56 -3.92 -19.98
C GLU A 278 -2.07 -4.02 -18.54
N ILE A 279 -2.97 -3.13 -18.11
CA ILE A 279 -3.55 -3.18 -16.77
C ILE A 279 -4.67 -4.21 -16.74
N GLN A 280 -4.45 -5.29 -16.00
CA GLN A 280 -5.47 -6.29 -15.73
C GLN A 280 -6.16 -5.96 -14.41
N ILE A 281 -7.49 -5.87 -14.43
CA ILE A 281 -8.29 -5.58 -13.25
C ILE A 281 -9.33 -6.66 -12.97
N THR A 282 -9.60 -6.92 -11.70
CA THR A 282 -10.79 -7.65 -11.25
C THR A 282 -11.73 -6.69 -10.53
N LEU A 283 -13.00 -6.77 -10.88
CA LEU A 283 -14.07 -5.94 -10.32
C LEU A 283 -14.94 -6.80 -9.40
N VAL A 284 -15.19 -6.31 -8.20
CA VAL A 284 -16.25 -6.79 -7.32
C VAL A 284 -17.17 -5.62 -7.00
N ALA A 285 -18.46 -5.75 -7.32
CA ALA A 285 -19.45 -4.69 -7.12
C ALA A 285 -20.75 -5.28 -6.56
N ASN A 286 -21.04 -5.01 -5.28
CA ASN A 286 -22.16 -5.60 -4.54
C ASN A 286 -22.71 -4.61 -3.49
N ASP A 287 -23.85 -4.93 -2.89
CA ASP A 287 -24.40 -4.20 -1.71
C ASP A 287 -23.62 -4.49 -0.40
N HIS A 288 -22.70 -5.43 -0.45
CA HIS A 288 -21.76 -5.77 0.61
C HIS A 288 -20.37 -6.09 0.05
N ILE A 289 -19.31 -5.77 0.79
CA ILE A 289 -17.93 -6.06 0.38
C ILE A 289 -16.97 -6.15 1.57
N ASN A 290 -15.92 -6.95 1.42
CA ASN A 290 -14.79 -6.94 2.34
C ASN A 290 -13.69 -6.03 1.79
N TYR A 291 -13.23 -5.05 2.56
CA TYR A 291 -12.16 -4.12 2.17
C TYR A 291 -11.38 -3.60 3.39
N LEU A 292 -10.04 -3.69 3.37
CA LEU A 292 -9.16 -3.27 4.49
C LEU A 292 -9.60 -3.76 5.88
N ASP A 293 -9.84 -5.07 5.99
CA ASP A 293 -10.34 -5.76 7.19
C ASP A 293 -11.75 -5.33 7.65
N LEU A 294 -12.50 -4.64 6.80
CA LEU A 294 -13.88 -4.24 7.06
C LEU A 294 -14.84 -5.08 6.24
N HIS A 295 -15.90 -5.56 6.86
CA HIS A 295 -17.09 -6.01 6.17
C HIS A 295 -18.08 -4.84 6.13
N ILE A 296 -18.31 -4.31 4.93
CA ILE A 296 -19.13 -3.14 4.67
C ILE A 296 -20.40 -3.65 4.01
N GLN A 297 -21.56 -3.25 4.53
CA GLN A 297 -22.85 -3.63 3.97
C GLN A 297 -23.81 -2.45 4.03
N GLN A 298 -24.66 -2.32 3.02
CA GLN A 298 -25.83 -1.47 3.09
C GLN A 298 -27.08 -2.36 3.14
N HIS A 299 -28.02 -2.02 4.00
CA HIS A 299 -29.31 -2.68 4.06
C HIS A 299 -30.41 -1.63 3.99
N LYS A 300 -31.12 -1.55 2.86
CA LYS A 300 -32.21 -0.59 2.63
C LYS A 300 -31.80 0.87 2.87
N GLY A 301 -30.54 1.22 2.56
CA GLY A 301 -29.99 2.56 2.81
C GLY A 301 -29.34 2.75 4.18
N ASP A 302 -29.38 1.76 5.07
CA ASP A 302 -28.65 1.80 6.34
C ASP A 302 -27.25 1.20 6.18
N LEU A 303 -26.24 1.98 6.57
CA LEU A 303 -24.84 1.56 6.57
C LEU A 303 -24.52 0.69 7.79
N LYS A 304 -24.05 -0.53 7.54
CA LYS A 304 -23.49 -1.42 8.56
C LYS A 304 -22.00 -1.68 8.26
N ILE A 305 -21.15 -1.51 9.27
CA ILE A 305 -19.72 -1.83 9.15
C ILE A 305 -19.31 -2.66 10.37
N GLN A 306 -18.64 -3.77 10.11
CA GLN A 306 -18.10 -4.68 11.11
C GLN A 306 -16.71 -5.16 10.68
N VAL A 307 -16.03 -5.92 11.53
CA VAL A 307 -14.76 -6.55 11.18
C VAL A 307 -15.00 -7.65 10.15
N ALA A 308 -14.16 -7.70 9.10
CA ALA A 308 -14.16 -8.82 8.17
C ALA A 308 -13.40 -10.01 8.79
N HIS A 309 -13.98 -11.20 8.67
CA HIS A 309 -13.37 -12.45 9.11
C HIS A 309 -13.18 -13.36 7.90
N ASP A 310 -11.97 -13.89 7.75
CA ASP A 310 -11.66 -14.92 6.78
C ASP A 310 -11.50 -16.25 7.51
N LEU A 311 -12.49 -17.14 7.38
CA LEU A 311 -12.51 -18.45 8.03
C LEU A 311 -11.43 -19.41 7.53
N HIS A 312 -10.75 -19.09 6.41
CA HIS A 312 -9.61 -19.87 5.94
C HIS A 312 -8.31 -19.53 6.69
N ILE A 313 -8.25 -18.35 7.33
CA ILE A 313 -7.07 -17.83 8.04
C ILE A 313 -7.32 -17.75 9.55
N GLU A 314 -8.54 -17.43 9.97
CA GLU A 314 -8.95 -17.41 11.37
C GLU A 314 -9.46 -18.81 11.78
N PRO A 315 -9.15 -19.30 13.00
CA PRO A 315 -8.61 -18.58 14.15
C PRO A 315 -7.08 -18.75 14.33
N TYR A 316 -6.31 -19.01 13.27
CA TYR A 316 -4.86 -19.26 13.32
C TYR A 316 -4.07 -17.97 13.62
N SER A 317 -4.23 -17.44 14.83
CA SER A 317 -3.39 -16.37 15.39
C SER A 317 -2.17 -16.96 16.11
N LEU A 318 -1.23 -16.10 16.53
CA LEU A 318 -0.03 -16.53 17.26
C LEU A 318 -0.41 -17.31 18.53
N PRO A 319 -0.15 -18.63 18.62
CA PRO A 319 -0.52 -19.42 19.78
C PRO A 319 0.27 -18.97 21.01
N TYR A 320 -0.30 -19.15 22.20
CA TYR A 320 0.44 -18.96 23.44
C TYR A 320 1.53 -20.03 23.54
N VAL A 321 2.79 -19.58 23.63
CA VAL A 321 3.98 -20.43 23.76
C VAL A 321 4.71 -20.01 25.03
N PHE A 322 4.98 -20.97 25.89
CA PHE A 322 5.73 -20.72 27.12
C PHE A 322 7.14 -20.18 26.79
N GLY A 323 7.58 -19.15 27.51
CA GLY A 323 8.88 -18.52 27.30
C GLY A 323 8.91 -17.39 26.26
N HIS A 324 7.84 -17.17 25.49
CA HIS A 324 7.75 -15.99 24.62
C HIS A 324 7.51 -14.70 25.41
N PRO A 325 8.02 -13.54 24.94
CA PRO A 325 7.84 -12.26 25.64
C PRO A 325 6.36 -11.88 25.78
N ARG A 326 5.87 -11.79 27.04
CA ARG A 326 4.46 -11.47 27.35
C ARG A 326 3.96 -10.17 26.71
N ASN A 327 4.85 -9.21 26.46
CA ASN A 327 4.52 -7.93 25.82
C ASN A 327 4.02 -8.09 24.38
N GLN A 328 4.47 -9.11 23.64
CA GLN A 328 4.01 -9.37 22.27
C GLN A 328 2.54 -9.78 22.27
N TYR A 329 2.14 -10.63 23.21
CA TYR A 329 0.76 -11.09 23.37
C TYR A 329 -0.21 -9.98 23.77
N HIS A 330 0.21 -9.12 24.71
CA HIS A 330 -0.56 -7.93 25.05
C HIS A 330 -0.74 -7.02 23.82
N THR A 331 0.31 -6.83 23.03
CA THR A 331 0.26 -5.98 21.83
C THR A 331 -0.71 -6.54 20.79
N LEU A 332 -0.76 -7.86 20.60
CA LEU A 332 -1.69 -8.52 19.69
C LEU A 332 -3.15 -8.34 20.12
N LEU A 333 -3.46 -8.63 21.38
CA LEU A 333 -4.83 -8.47 21.92
C LEU A 333 -5.26 -7.00 21.86
N ARG A 334 -4.38 -6.07 22.26
CA ARG A 334 -4.63 -4.64 22.16
C ARG A 334 -4.88 -4.19 20.72
N ALA A 335 -4.17 -4.75 19.74
CA ALA A 335 -4.40 -4.45 18.33
C ALA A 335 -5.78 -4.95 17.85
N ALA A 336 -6.19 -6.14 18.26
CA ALA A 336 -7.52 -6.69 17.96
C ALA A 336 -8.65 -5.83 18.57
N LEU A 337 -8.50 -5.42 19.83
CA LEU A 337 -9.46 -4.53 20.50
C LEU A 337 -9.54 -3.15 19.84
N LEU A 338 -8.39 -2.58 19.47
CA LEU A 338 -8.34 -1.34 18.68
C LEU A 338 -9.07 -1.51 17.34
N ARG A 339 -8.91 -2.64 16.66
CA ARG A 339 -9.62 -2.94 15.40
C ARG A 339 -11.12 -2.99 15.65
N ALA A 340 -11.58 -3.80 16.60
CA ALA A 340 -13.00 -3.93 16.96
C ALA A 340 -13.65 -2.58 17.26
N THR A 341 -13.05 -1.78 18.14
CA THR A 341 -13.57 -0.45 18.51
C THR A 341 -13.64 0.51 17.32
N ARG A 342 -12.75 0.37 16.34
CA ARG A 342 -12.70 1.25 15.17
C ARG A 342 -13.75 0.86 14.13
N CYS A 343 -13.89 -0.45 13.88
CA CYS A 343 -14.65 -1.00 12.76
C CYS A 343 -16.13 -1.15 13.07
N CYS A 344 -16.49 -1.59 14.28
CA CYS A 344 -17.89 -1.80 14.65
C CYS A 344 -18.58 -0.45 14.87
N THR A 345 -19.58 -0.15 14.05
CA THR A 345 -20.38 1.10 14.17
C THR A 345 -21.51 0.97 15.19
N ASN A 346 -22.03 -0.24 15.38
CA ASN A 346 -23.05 -0.57 16.37
C ASN A 346 -22.42 -1.29 17.57
N VAL A 347 -22.99 -1.03 18.74
CA VAL A 347 -22.71 -1.73 19.99
C VAL A 347 -22.87 -3.24 19.87
N ALA A 348 -23.94 -3.72 19.24
CA ALA A 348 -24.19 -5.16 19.15
C ALA A 348 -23.08 -5.85 18.36
N ASP A 349 -22.63 -5.24 17.27
CA ASP A 349 -21.53 -5.78 16.46
C ASP A 349 -20.19 -5.71 17.22
N PHE A 350 -19.96 -4.66 18.03
CA PHE A 350 -18.78 -4.58 18.89
C PHE A 350 -18.77 -5.67 19.96
N ALA A 351 -19.92 -5.95 20.58
CA ALA A 351 -20.06 -7.01 21.57
C ALA A 351 -19.79 -8.40 20.97
N ASN A 352 -20.34 -8.66 19.78
CA ASN A 352 -20.09 -9.89 19.04
C ASN A 352 -18.61 -10.04 18.67
N GLU A 353 -17.97 -8.97 18.20
CA GLU A 353 -16.54 -9.00 17.87
C GLU A 353 -15.66 -9.20 19.12
N LEU A 354 -16.03 -8.58 20.25
CA LEU A 354 -15.32 -8.80 21.51
C LEU A 354 -15.39 -10.27 21.95
N GLN A 355 -16.57 -10.89 21.83
CA GLN A 355 -16.74 -12.31 22.10
C GLN A 355 -15.91 -13.18 21.14
N HIS A 356 -15.88 -12.83 19.85
CA HIS A 356 -15.08 -13.52 18.85
C HIS A 356 -13.57 -13.45 19.18
N ILE A 357 -13.08 -12.27 19.58
CA ILE A 357 -11.69 -12.07 20.02
C ILE A 357 -11.40 -12.95 21.25
N GLN A 358 -12.28 -12.98 22.25
CA GLN A 358 -12.09 -13.80 23.44
C GLN A 358 -11.97 -15.29 23.11
N LEU A 359 -12.92 -15.81 22.30
CA LEU A 359 -12.92 -17.20 21.87
C LEU A 359 -11.67 -17.54 21.06
N SER A 360 -11.25 -16.64 20.17
CA SER A 360 -10.04 -16.81 19.35
C SER A 360 -8.79 -16.91 20.23
N PHE A 361 -8.64 -16.06 21.25
CA PHE A 361 -7.51 -16.13 22.18
C PHE A 361 -7.59 -17.37 23.10
N GLN A 362 -8.77 -17.76 23.56
CA GLN A 362 -8.93 -19.01 24.32
C GLN A 362 -8.52 -20.23 23.49
N TYR A 363 -8.94 -20.29 22.22
CA TYR A 363 -8.55 -21.35 21.28
C TYR A 363 -7.02 -21.39 21.09
N ASN A 364 -6.37 -20.24 21.12
CA ASN A 364 -4.92 -20.08 21.05
C ASN A 364 -4.21 -20.25 22.42
N ARG A 365 -4.87 -20.89 23.40
CA ARG A 365 -4.34 -21.31 24.72
C ARG A 365 -4.00 -20.16 25.68
N PHE A 366 -4.55 -18.97 25.48
CA PHE A 366 -4.45 -17.89 26.46
C PHE A 366 -5.42 -18.14 27.63
N THR A 367 -5.01 -17.79 28.85
CA THR A 367 -5.87 -17.95 30.04
C THR A 367 -6.95 -16.87 30.10
N ASN A 368 -8.12 -17.20 30.67
CA ASN A 368 -9.20 -16.23 30.84
C ASN A 368 -8.78 -15.02 31.68
N ASP A 369 -8.02 -15.24 32.74
CA ASP A 369 -7.51 -14.16 33.59
C ASP A 369 -6.66 -13.17 32.80
N PHE A 370 -5.79 -13.67 31.90
CA PHE A 370 -4.99 -12.80 31.04
C PHE A 370 -5.87 -12.00 30.08
N ILE A 371 -6.84 -12.65 29.44
CA ILE A 371 -7.73 -12.01 28.46
C ILE A 371 -8.55 -10.90 29.15
N ILE A 372 -9.18 -11.22 30.29
CA ILE A 372 -10.03 -10.28 31.04
C ILE A 372 -9.19 -9.10 31.56
N ASP A 373 -8.03 -9.37 32.18
CA ASP A 373 -7.11 -8.32 32.64
C ASP A 373 -6.72 -7.36 31.51
N LYS A 374 -6.39 -7.89 30.32
CA LYS A 374 -5.96 -7.05 29.19
C LYS A 374 -7.08 -6.26 28.55
N ILE A 375 -8.30 -6.80 28.50
CA ILE A 375 -9.45 -6.04 28.01
C ILE A 375 -9.81 -4.92 29.00
N GLN A 376 -9.75 -5.19 30.32
CA GLN A 376 -10.00 -4.17 31.33
C GLN A 376 -8.96 -3.03 31.27
N LEU A 377 -7.68 -3.38 31.15
CA LEU A 377 -6.60 -2.40 30.95
C LEU A 377 -6.81 -1.54 29.69
N TYR A 378 -7.33 -2.14 28.61
CA TYR A 378 -7.67 -1.41 27.38
C TYR A 378 -8.80 -0.40 27.61
N PHE A 379 -9.86 -0.78 28.32
CA PHE A 379 -10.94 0.14 28.65
C PHE A 379 -10.50 1.27 29.60
N GLU A 380 -9.61 0.97 30.55
CA GLU A 380 -8.98 1.97 31.40
C GLU A 380 -8.11 2.96 30.59
N GLU A 381 -7.29 2.45 29.66
CA GLU A 381 -6.45 3.27 28.76
C GLU A 381 -7.29 4.32 28.01
N PHE A 382 -8.49 3.96 27.56
CA PHE A 382 -9.39 4.83 26.82
C PHE A 382 -10.50 5.46 27.67
N SER A 383 -10.33 5.49 28.99
CA SER A 383 -11.22 6.19 29.94
C SER A 383 -12.67 5.70 29.93
N THR A 384 -12.89 4.41 29.74
CA THR A 384 -14.21 3.76 29.84
C THR A 384 -14.18 2.53 30.76
N PRO A 385 -13.67 2.64 32.01
CA PRO A 385 -13.47 1.48 32.90
C PRO A 385 -14.77 0.83 33.37
N THR A 386 -15.90 1.54 33.24
CA THR A 386 -17.25 1.05 33.59
C THR A 386 -17.83 0.08 32.57
N LEU A 387 -17.20 -0.03 31.40
CA LEU A 387 -17.61 -0.95 30.34
C LEU A 387 -17.18 -2.36 30.78
N LYS A 388 -18.11 -3.06 31.44
CA LYS A 388 -17.85 -4.41 31.97
C LYS A 388 -17.99 -5.47 30.88
N ILE A 389 -17.24 -6.54 31.05
CA ILE A 389 -17.33 -7.76 30.27
C ILE A 389 -18.06 -8.78 31.15
N HIS A 390 -19.35 -9.01 30.98
CA HIS A 390 -19.95 -10.26 31.46
C HIS A 390 -20.53 -11.06 30.31
N CYS A 391 -20.24 -12.36 30.33
CA CYS A 391 -20.89 -13.35 29.48
C CYS A 391 -22.40 -13.31 29.72
N GLY A 392 -23.16 -13.10 28.66
CA GLY A 392 -24.62 -13.13 28.67
C GLY A 392 -25.23 -11.75 28.86
N GLU A 393 -25.99 -11.35 27.83
CA GLU A 393 -26.97 -10.26 27.83
C GLU A 393 -26.61 -9.04 28.69
N GLN A 394 -25.55 -8.32 28.29
CA GLN A 394 -25.34 -6.97 28.82
C GLN A 394 -25.88 -5.94 27.84
N TYR A 395 -26.76 -5.07 28.36
CA TYR A 395 -27.05 -3.75 27.84
C TYR A 395 -25.75 -2.96 27.74
N TYR A 396 -24.97 -3.19 26.67
CA TYR A 396 -23.89 -2.30 26.34
C TYR A 396 -24.49 -0.93 26.08
N ASP A 397 -24.12 0.03 26.94
CA ASP A 397 -24.58 1.40 26.79
C ASP A 397 -23.97 2.00 25.52
N GLN A 398 -24.82 2.34 24.56
CA GLN A 398 -24.45 3.03 23.32
C GLN A 398 -23.66 4.31 23.62
N SER A 399 -23.95 5.01 24.71
CA SER A 399 -23.19 6.18 25.16
C SER A 399 -21.74 5.83 25.51
N LEU A 400 -21.52 4.75 26.26
CA LEU A 400 -20.18 4.31 26.66
C LEU A 400 -19.37 3.78 25.47
N SER A 401 -19.98 3.00 24.58
CA SER A 401 -19.33 2.54 23.33
C SER A 401 -18.96 3.70 22.43
N ASN A 402 -19.85 4.69 22.27
CA ASN A 402 -19.56 5.91 21.54
C ASN A 402 -18.40 6.70 22.17
N ASN A 403 -18.30 6.76 23.49
CA ASN A 403 -17.19 7.42 24.19
C ASN A 403 -15.86 6.70 23.97
N LEU A 404 -15.85 5.37 24.07
CA LEU A 404 -14.68 4.55 23.76
C LEU A 404 -14.20 4.81 22.32
N ARG A 405 -15.10 4.74 21.34
CA ARG A 405 -14.82 5.00 19.92
C ARG A 405 -14.28 6.40 19.67
N ARG A 406 -14.85 7.42 20.33
CA ARG A 406 -14.35 8.82 20.27
C ARG A 406 -12.93 8.93 20.83
N ASN A 407 -12.64 8.30 21.96
CA ASN A 407 -11.33 8.39 22.61
C ASN A 407 -10.24 7.68 21.79
N VAL A 408 -10.53 6.49 21.26
CA VAL A 408 -9.65 5.79 20.31
C VAL A 408 -9.43 6.62 19.04
N SER A 409 -10.48 7.27 18.51
CA SER A 409 -10.35 8.15 17.34
C SER A 409 -9.44 9.35 17.60
N LYS A 410 -9.54 9.98 18.78
CA LYS A 410 -8.64 11.08 19.19
C LYS A 410 -7.19 10.61 19.29
N TYR A 411 -6.94 9.43 19.87
CA TYR A 411 -5.61 8.83 19.94
C TYR A 411 -5.00 8.63 18.55
N ASN A 412 -5.76 8.08 17.60
CA ASN A 412 -5.32 7.86 16.23
C ASN A 412 -5.02 9.18 15.49
N ARG A 413 -5.87 10.20 15.63
CA ARG A 413 -5.64 11.53 15.04
C ARG A 413 -4.31 12.12 15.50
N ARG A 414 -3.99 12.05 16.79
CA ARG A 414 -2.72 12.55 17.34
C ARG A 414 -1.51 11.88 16.67
N ARG A 415 -1.55 10.56 16.46
CA ARG A 415 -0.47 9.83 15.75
C ARG A 415 -0.37 10.22 14.27
N LYS A 416 -1.52 10.35 13.58
CA LYS A 416 -1.57 10.81 12.17
C LYS A 416 -0.95 12.20 12.01
N PHE A 417 -1.32 13.15 12.86
CA PHE A 417 -0.77 14.52 12.83
C PHE A 417 0.72 14.59 13.17
N ALA A 418 1.22 13.75 14.08
CA ALA A 418 2.65 13.68 14.37
C ALA A 418 3.49 13.24 13.15
N LYS A 419 2.97 12.31 12.33
CA LYS A 419 3.60 11.88 11.07
C LYS A 419 3.61 13.03 10.04
N ILE A 420 2.49 13.72 9.87
CA ILE A 420 2.34 14.84 8.91
C ILE A 420 3.26 16.02 9.25
N ARG A 421 3.43 16.35 10.53
CA ARG A 421 4.25 17.50 10.96
C ARG A 421 5.71 17.39 10.54
N ARG A 422 6.28 16.18 10.43
CA ARG A 422 7.66 15.95 9.98
C ARG A 422 7.87 16.23 8.48
N CYS A 423 6.84 16.07 7.67
CA CYS A 423 6.92 16.25 6.22
C CYS A 423 6.61 17.69 5.77
N ARG A 424 5.88 18.47 6.58
CA ARG A 424 5.39 19.81 6.19
C ARG A 424 6.49 20.81 5.84
N GLN A 425 7.63 20.81 6.55
CA GLN A 425 8.72 21.75 6.26
C GLN A 425 9.32 21.50 4.87
N PHE A 426 9.54 20.23 4.53
CA PHE A 426 10.03 19.82 3.22
C PHE A 426 9.03 20.14 2.10
N ILE A 427 7.75 19.82 2.32
CA ILE A 427 6.68 20.09 1.34
C ILE A 427 6.56 21.59 1.06
N ASN A 428 6.54 22.43 2.10
CA ASN A 428 6.39 23.87 1.94
C ASN A 428 7.57 24.52 1.19
N GLN A 429 8.75 23.89 1.21
CA GLN A 429 9.94 24.38 0.51
C GLN A 429 9.99 23.94 -0.96
N HIS A 430 9.35 22.81 -1.32
CA HIS A 430 9.58 22.16 -2.61
C HIS A 430 8.32 21.85 -3.44
N CYS A 431 7.11 21.92 -2.88
CA CYS A 431 5.88 21.53 -3.57
C CYS A 431 4.99 22.71 -3.95
N ARG A 432 4.31 22.61 -5.10
CA ARG A 432 3.19 23.49 -5.46
C ARG A 432 1.90 23.01 -4.80
N HIS A 433 1.07 23.93 -4.31
CA HIS A 433 -0.23 23.58 -3.72
C HIS A 433 -1.21 23.06 -4.79
N PRO A 434 -1.89 21.92 -4.55
CA PRO A 434 -2.81 21.33 -5.52
C PRO A 434 -4.04 22.21 -5.83
N ASP A 435 -4.49 23.03 -4.88
CA ASP A 435 -5.72 23.85 -5.02
C ASP A 435 -5.57 25.09 -5.93
N ASN A 436 -4.36 25.39 -6.43
CA ASN A 436 -4.11 26.56 -7.28
C ASN A 436 -4.28 26.31 -8.78
N GLN A 437 -4.68 25.10 -9.22
CA GLN A 437 -4.75 24.75 -10.65
C GLN A 437 -6.17 24.57 -11.22
N ASP A 438 -7.24 24.54 -10.39
CA ASP A 438 -8.62 24.37 -10.89
C ASP A 438 -9.27 25.64 -11.47
N LYS A 439 -8.48 26.71 -11.73
CA LYS A 439 -9.00 27.96 -12.30
C LYS A 439 -8.46 28.34 -13.68
N SER A 440 -7.58 27.56 -14.31
CA SER A 440 -6.90 27.98 -15.54
C SER A 440 -6.90 26.98 -16.69
N SER A 441 -7.83 26.03 -16.73
CA SER A 441 -8.04 25.16 -17.90
C SER A 441 -9.52 24.93 -18.16
N LEU A 442 -10.19 26.02 -18.51
CA LEU A 442 -11.46 26.07 -19.25
C LEU A 442 -11.36 27.26 -20.21
N VAL A 443 -10.57 27.10 -21.28
CA VAL A 443 -10.76 27.74 -22.59
C VAL A 443 -10.33 26.75 -23.65
#